data_AF-A0A946S7S6-F1
#
_entry.id   AF-A0A946S7S6-F1
#
_cell.length_a   1.000
_cell.length_b   1.000
_cell.length_c   1.000
_cell.angle_alpha   90.00
_cell.angle_beta   90.00
_cell.angle_gamma   90.00
#
_symmetry.space_group_name_H-M   'P 1'
#
loop_
_entity.id
_entity.type
_entity.pdbx_description
1 polymer ?
#
loop_
_entity_poly.entity_id
_entity_poly.type
_entity_poly.pdbx_seq_one_letter_code
_entity_poly.pdbx_strand_id
1 'polypeptide(L)'
;MKADNFMVDSEWWTLEDVYDRLPNSDSGEFISDMSPDVRERVEKCHAYLADKILKKNVTVYGVNTGFGSLANTRIPKDKLSELQYKILISHACGVGEDVPDFIVRMMLLLKAKALGQGHSAVNPRTVERLLDFLDSDVIPVVPCQGSLGASGDLAPLSHLVIPLIGEGEVSIRGGEPVHASEALKEFGWKKLLLGPKEGLALINGTQLMLSYGVASMLRIDNLMEWANAIGAWSLESWSGLESPFDHDLHRVRNQEGAMDVAASVRDWIDGSEKMKSLRTQVQDPYSFRCIPQVHGASFDVFIEARNLFENEVNAVTDNPLVFPDEDKVVSGGNFHGQPLALTIDRLTLAVHELASISERRVFKLMSGTRNLPAFLAKDPGLNSGFMIVQYTAASLVSLNKQLTTPSSADNADSSNGQEDHVSMGANAALKLWQVIEQAEQV
;
A
#
# COMPACT_ATOMS: atom_id res chain seq x y z
N MET A 1 12.47 -3.84 -28.81
CA MET A 1 13.69 -3.73 -27.99
C MET A 1 13.43 -4.64 -26.81
N LYS A 2 14.26 -5.65 -26.54
CA LYS A 2 14.02 -6.49 -25.35
C LYS A 2 14.23 -5.58 -24.15
N ALA A 3 13.19 -5.42 -23.33
CA ALA A 3 13.33 -4.94 -21.98
C ALA A 3 14.50 -5.67 -21.32
N ASP A 4 15.33 -4.97 -20.56
CA ASP A 4 16.24 -5.65 -19.66
C ASP A 4 15.35 -6.42 -18.67
N ASN A 5 15.41 -7.76 -18.70
CA ASN A 5 14.63 -8.56 -17.77
C ASN A 5 15.18 -8.32 -16.38
N PHE A 6 14.44 -7.57 -15.55
CA PHE A 6 14.80 -7.41 -14.15
C PHE A 6 14.54 -8.73 -13.42
N MET A 7 15.34 -8.98 -12.39
CA MET A 7 15.21 -10.17 -11.57
C MET A 7 14.88 -9.76 -10.15
N VAL A 8 14.23 -10.64 -9.39
CA VAL A 8 14.27 -10.50 -7.93
C VAL A 8 15.73 -10.60 -7.50
N ASP A 9 16.26 -9.52 -6.95
CA ASP A 9 17.64 -9.37 -6.50
C ASP A 9 17.72 -9.13 -4.99
N SER A 10 18.94 -8.99 -4.49
CA SER A 10 19.21 -8.67 -3.09
C SER A 10 19.31 -7.16 -2.82
N GLU A 11 19.05 -6.32 -3.81
CA GLU A 11 19.23 -4.88 -3.68
C GLU A 11 18.07 -4.25 -2.90
N TRP A 12 18.34 -3.07 -2.35
CA TRP A 12 17.33 -2.24 -1.71
C TRP A 12 16.40 -1.66 -2.78
N TRP A 13 15.09 -1.82 -2.60
CA TRP A 13 14.08 -1.29 -3.53
C TRP A 13 13.39 -0.07 -2.93
N THR A 14 13.33 1.02 -3.69
CA THR A 14 12.48 2.18 -3.38
C THR A 14 11.01 1.89 -3.71
N LEU A 15 10.11 2.84 -3.42
CA LEU A 15 8.71 2.73 -3.81
C LEU A 15 8.53 2.76 -5.33
N GLU A 16 9.30 3.62 -6.02
CA GLU A 16 9.34 3.73 -7.47
C GLU A 16 9.80 2.43 -8.08
N ASP A 17 10.87 1.82 -7.54
CA ASP A 17 11.35 0.60 -8.12
C ASP A 17 10.32 -0.55 -8.05
N VAL A 18 9.47 -0.59 -7.01
CA VAL A 18 8.37 -1.57 -6.93
C VAL A 18 7.39 -1.35 -8.08
N TYR A 19 7.03 -0.09 -8.36
CA TYR A 19 6.11 0.26 -9.44
C TYR A 19 6.71 0.00 -10.83
N ASP A 20 7.94 0.45 -11.04
CA ASP A 20 8.64 0.35 -12.32
C ASP A 20 8.87 -1.10 -12.75
N ARG A 21 8.92 -2.03 -11.79
CA ARG A 21 9.12 -3.47 -12.02
C ARG A 21 7.83 -4.27 -12.23
N LEU A 22 6.67 -3.63 -12.20
CA LEU A 22 5.39 -4.30 -12.52
C LEU A 22 5.24 -4.49 -14.04
N PRO A 23 4.57 -5.58 -14.48
CA PRO A 23 4.18 -5.72 -15.89
C PRO A 23 3.32 -4.54 -16.35
N ASN A 24 3.62 -4.00 -17.54
CA ASN A 24 2.95 -2.85 -18.16
C ASN A 24 3.17 -1.49 -17.46
N SER A 25 4.21 -1.34 -16.65
CA SER A 25 4.75 -0.02 -16.29
C SER A 25 5.29 0.71 -17.53
N ASP A 26 5.28 2.04 -17.53
CA ASP A 26 5.79 2.86 -18.64
C ASP A 26 7.29 2.67 -18.89
N SER A 27 8.02 2.08 -17.93
CA SER A 27 9.45 1.74 -18.05
C SER A 27 9.71 0.64 -19.09
N GLY A 28 8.72 -0.23 -19.32
CA GLY A 28 8.88 -1.45 -20.11
C GLY A 28 9.73 -2.52 -19.43
N GLU A 29 10.07 -2.37 -18.16
CA GLU A 29 10.91 -3.26 -17.36
C GLU A 29 10.01 -4.16 -16.47
N PHE A 30 10.10 -5.48 -16.58
CA PHE A 30 9.29 -6.36 -15.72
C PHE A 30 10.10 -7.55 -15.19
N ILE A 31 9.79 -7.94 -13.95
CA ILE A 31 10.44 -9.09 -13.32
C ILE A 31 9.81 -10.39 -13.78
N SER A 32 10.65 -11.30 -14.27
CA SER A 32 10.24 -12.64 -14.71
C SER A 32 11.02 -13.80 -14.08
N ASP A 33 12.10 -13.53 -13.34
CA ASP A 33 12.92 -14.59 -12.71
C ASP A 33 13.63 -14.09 -11.43
N MET A 34 14.27 -15.02 -10.73
CA MET A 34 15.20 -14.73 -9.63
C MET A 34 16.64 -14.62 -10.16
N SER A 35 17.41 -13.72 -9.56
CA SER A 35 18.85 -13.68 -9.76
C SER A 35 19.51 -14.98 -9.25
N PRO A 36 20.67 -15.39 -9.81
CA PRO A 36 21.34 -16.61 -9.39
C PRO A 36 21.65 -16.68 -7.89
N ASP A 37 22.03 -15.56 -7.27
CA ASP A 37 22.34 -15.47 -5.84
C ASP A 37 21.08 -15.56 -4.96
N VAL A 38 19.95 -14.95 -5.39
CA VAL A 38 18.65 -15.10 -4.72
C VAL A 38 18.21 -16.57 -4.78
N ARG A 39 18.31 -17.20 -5.95
CA ARG A 39 17.98 -18.63 -6.14
C ARG A 39 18.80 -19.52 -5.21
N GLU A 40 20.13 -19.34 -5.17
CA GLU A 40 21.02 -20.11 -4.30
C GLU A 40 20.66 -19.95 -2.82
N ARG A 41 20.31 -18.73 -2.40
CA ARG A 41 19.91 -18.44 -1.01
C ARG A 41 18.60 -19.12 -0.63
N VAL A 42 17.59 -19.08 -1.50
CA VAL A 42 16.31 -19.77 -1.30
C VAL A 42 16.52 -21.29 -1.24
N GLU A 43 17.33 -21.85 -2.15
CA GLU A 43 17.70 -23.27 -2.16
C GLU A 43 18.40 -23.70 -0.87
N LYS A 44 19.40 -22.93 -0.43
CA LYS A 44 20.12 -23.16 0.83
C LYS A 44 19.18 -23.16 2.02
N CYS A 45 18.28 -22.19 2.10
CA CYS A 45 17.30 -22.08 3.18
C CYS A 45 16.31 -23.25 3.19
N HIS A 46 15.80 -23.65 2.02
CA HIS A 46 14.90 -24.78 1.87
C HIS A 46 15.55 -26.11 2.26
N ALA A 47 16.75 -26.37 1.73
CA ALA A 47 17.52 -27.58 2.01
C ALA A 47 17.85 -27.71 3.50
N TYR A 48 18.22 -26.60 4.14
CA TYR A 48 18.50 -26.56 5.58
C TYR A 48 17.28 -26.98 6.42
N LEU A 49 16.10 -26.42 6.14
CA LEU A 49 14.90 -26.77 6.90
C LEU A 49 14.51 -28.24 6.69
N ALA A 50 14.56 -28.72 5.44
CA ALA A 50 14.30 -30.11 5.12
C ALA A 50 15.23 -31.06 5.91
N ASP A 51 16.54 -30.78 5.94
CA ASP A 51 17.52 -31.57 6.69
C ASP A 51 17.25 -31.57 8.20
N LYS A 52 16.92 -30.40 8.76
CA LYS A 52 16.66 -30.25 10.21
C LYS A 52 15.43 -31.05 10.66
N ILE A 53 14.35 -31.04 9.87
CA ILE A 53 13.13 -31.83 10.13
C ILE A 53 13.43 -33.34 10.03
N LEU A 54 14.24 -33.74 9.04
CA LEU A 54 14.56 -35.15 8.81
C LEU A 54 15.46 -35.72 9.91
N LYS A 55 16.52 -35.00 10.31
CA LYS A 55 17.56 -35.52 11.20
C LYS A 55 17.30 -35.34 12.70
N LYS A 56 16.70 -34.23 13.14
CA LYS A 56 16.70 -33.87 14.58
C LYS A 56 15.39 -34.14 15.32
N ASN A 57 14.34 -34.65 14.66
CA ASN A 57 13.01 -34.88 15.25
C ASN A 57 12.45 -33.66 16.03
N VAL A 58 12.88 -32.45 15.65
CA VAL A 58 12.56 -31.18 16.33
C VAL A 58 11.15 -30.74 15.93
N THR A 59 10.37 -30.27 16.90
CA THR A 59 9.08 -29.64 16.68
C THR A 59 9.29 -28.19 16.25
N VAL A 60 8.73 -27.79 15.11
CA VAL A 60 8.84 -26.45 14.56
C VAL A 60 7.45 -25.97 14.14
N TYR A 61 7.07 -24.79 14.63
CA TYR A 61 5.76 -24.18 14.39
C TYR A 61 5.45 -24.06 12.89
N GLY A 62 4.26 -24.49 12.48
CA GLY A 62 3.78 -24.42 11.09
C GLY A 62 4.51 -25.33 10.09
N VAL A 63 5.50 -26.09 10.57
CA VAL A 63 6.29 -27.03 9.77
C VAL A 63 5.87 -28.46 10.05
N ASN A 64 5.80 -28.85 11.34
CA ASN A 64 5.31 -30.16 11.77
C ASN A 64 4.34 -30.06 12.97
N THR A 65 3.72 -28.90 13.14
CA THR A 65 2.64 -28.63 14.08
C THR A 65 1.42 -28.03 13.37
N GLY A 66 0.30 -27.92 14.08
CA GLY A 66 -0.83 -27.07 13.67
C GLY A 66 -0.54 -25.56 13.81
N PHE A 67 -1.56 -24.75 13.54
CA PHE A 67 -1.51 -23.28 13.51
C PHE A 67 -2.45 -22.66 14.56
N GLY A 68 -2.25 -21.38 14.90
CA GLY A 68 -3.05 -20.69 15.92
C GLY A 68 -3.07 -21.44 17.26
N SER A 69 -4.26 -21.67 17.81
CA SER A 69 -4.45 -22.45 19.05
C SER A 69 -3.95 -23.90 18.98
N LEU A 70 -3.70 -24.44 17.78
CA LEU A 70 -3.16 -25.77 17.55
C LEU A 70 -1.62 -25.79 17.39
N ALA A 71 -0.93 -24.71 17.72
CA ALA A 71 0.53 -24.56 17.63
C ALA A 71 1.33 -25.70 18.29
N ASN A 72 0.77 -26.36 19.31
CA ASN A 72 1.42 -27.44 20.05
C ASN A 72 1.03 -28.85 19.56
N THR A 73 0.17 -28.98 18.55
CA THR A 73 -0.33 -30.26 18.03
C THR A 73 0.59 -30.78 16.93
N ARG A 74 1.30 -31.89 17.17
CA ARG A 74 2.23 -32.47 16.21
C ARG A 74 1.54 -33.16 15.03
N ILE A 75 2.05 -32.94 13.82
CA ILE A 75 1.52 -33.51 12.58
C ILE A 75 2.45 -34.61 12.05
N PRO A 76 1.92 -35.77 11.63
CA PRO A 76 2.69 -36.84 10.99
C PRO A 76 3.38 -36.38 9.69
N LYS A 77 4.56 -36.95 9.40
CA LYS A 77 5.38 -36.56 8.22
C LYS A 77 4.66 -36.75 6.88
N ASP A 78 3.86 -37.80 6.77
CA ASP A 78 3.05 -38.16 5.59
C ASP A 78 1.87 -37.19 5.35
N LYS A 79 1.54 -36.35 6.33
CA LYS A 79 0.44 -35.36 6.25
C LYS A 79 0.90 -33.91 6.08
N LEU A 80 2.21 -33.66 6.01
CA LEU A 80 2.71 -32.28 5.98
C LEU A 80 2.31 -31.51 4.72
N SER A 81 2.27 -32.18 3.56
CA SER A 81 1.81 -31.55 2.32
C SER A 81 0.30 -31.30 2.34
N GLU A 82 -0.48 -32.26 2.84
CA GLU A 82 -1.94 -32.11 3.04
C GLU A 82 -2.25 -30.95 4.00
N LEU A 83 -1.44 -30.78 5.06
CA LEU A 83 -1.56 -29.67 6.00
C LEU A 83 -1.39 -28.31 5.29
N GLN A 84 -0.38 -28.19 4.42
CA GLN A 84 -0.15 -26.95 3.67
C GLN A 84 -1.27 -26.64 2.67
N TYR A 85 -1.82 -27.66 2.02
CA TYR A 85 -3.01 -27.48 1.17
C TYR A 85 -4.19 -26.97 2.00
N LYS A 86 -4.48 -27.64 3.12
CA LYS A 86 -5.65 -27.34 3.94
C LYS A 86 -5.61 -25.96 4.60
N ILE A 87 -4.43 -25.49 5.03
CA ILE A 87 -4.32 -24.15 5.60
C ILE A 87 -4.72 -23.09 4.56
N LEU A 88 -4.23 -23.19 3.31
CA LEU A 88 -4.60 -22.22 2.28
C LEU A 88 -6.11 -22.20 2.02
N ILE A 89 -6.72 -23.38 1.87
CA ILE A 89 -8.17 -23.47 1.62
C ILE A 89 -8.99 -22.96 2.80
N SER A 90 -8.60 -23.29 4.03
CA SER A 90 -9.37 -22.86 5.21
C SER A 90 -9.21 -21.38 5.54
N HIS A 91 -8.15 -20.72 5.03
CA HIS A 91 -7.88 -19.31 5.28
C HIS A 91 -8.35 -18.41 4.13
N ALA A 92 -8.66 -18.96 2.96
CA ALA A 92 -9.29 -18.25 1.83
C ALA A 92 -10.76 -17.89 2.13
N CYS A 93 -10.96 -17.04 3.14
CA CYS A 93 -12.26 -16.59 3.64
C CYS A 93 -12.42 -15.06 3.55
N GLY A 94 -11.63 -14.41 2.69
CA GLY A 94 -11.80 -13.00 2.39
C GLY A 94 -13.15 -12.71 1.71
N VAL A 95 -13.66 -11.49 1.89
CA VAL A 95 -14.95 -11.01 1.35
C VAL A 95 -14.82 -9.55 0.89
N GLY A 96 -15.91 -9.00 0.34
CA GLY A 96 -15.96 -7.61 -0.12
C GLY A 96 -15.72 -7.48 -1.61
N GLU A 97 -15.43 -6.26 -2.05
CA GLU A 97 -15.04 -5.99 -3.44
C GLU A 97 -13.66 -6.57 -3.74
N ASP A 98 -13.43 -6.87 -5.01
CA ASP A 98 -12.14 -7.37 -5.47
C ASP A 98 -11.08 -6.27 -5.39
N VAL A 99 -9.90 -6.65 -4.92
CA VAL A 99 -8.70 -5.81 -4.93
C VAL A 99 -8.34 -5.51 -6.39
N PRO A 100 -8.05 -4.24 -6.75
CA PRO A 100 -7.69 -3.90 -8.13
C PRO A 100 -6.48 -4.69 -8.64
N ASP A 101 -6.52 -5.14 -9.89
CA ASP A 101 -5.48 -5.98 -10.49
C ASP A 101 -4.06 -5.44 -10.30
N PHE A 102 -3.85 -4.12 -10.42
CA PHE A 102 -2.53 -3.53 -10.25
C PHE A 102 -2.00 -3.66 -8.81
N ILE A 103 -2.88 -3.63 -7.80
CA ILE A 103 -2.51 -3.93 -6.41
C ILE A 103 -2.20 -5.42 -6.26
N VAL A 104 -2.99 -6.31 -6.88
CA VAL A 104 -2.71 -7.76 -6.86
C VAL A 104 -1.36 -8.08 -7.49
N ARG A 105 -0.97 -7.40 -8.58
CA ARG A 105 0.38 -7.52 -9.16
C ARG A 105 1.47 -7.11 -8.16
N MET A 106 1.29 -6.00 -7.45
CA MET A 106 2.20 -5.59 -6.37
C MET A 106 2.27 -6.65 -5.27
N MET A 107 1.13 -7.25 -4.88
CA MET A 107 1.10 -8.31 -3.87
C MET A 107 1.90 -9.53 -4.31
N LEU A 108 1.77 -9.97 -5.58
CA LEU A 108 2.56 -11.06 -6.16
C LEU A 108 4.06 -10.73 -6.13
N LEU A 109 4.43 -9.54 -6.61
CA LEU A 109 5.82 -9.09 -6.67
C LEU A 109 6.45 -8.98 -5.28
N LEU A 110 5.78 -8.33 -4.34
CA LEU A 110 6.28 -8.14 -2.97
C LEU A 110 6.33 -9.46 -2.20
N LYS A 111 5.39 -10.39 -2.45
CA LYS A 111 5.49 -11.75 -1.89
C LYS A 111 6.72 -12.48 -2.46
N ALA A 112 6.94 -12.42 -3.77
CA ALA A 112 8.10 -13.03 -4.40
C ALA A 112 9.42 -12.43 -3.86
N LYS A 113 9.51 -11.10 -3.70
CA LYS A 113 10.66 -10.42 -3.09
C LYS A 113 10.91 -10.88 -1.66
N ALA A 114 9.88 -10.86 -0.81
CA ALA A 114 10.01 -11.26 0.59
C ALA A 114 10.50 -12.72 0.74
N LEU A 115 9.98 -13.63 -0.10
CA LEU A 115 10.43 -15.03 -0.13
C LEU A 115 11.86 -15.17 -0.69
N GLY A 116 12.21 -14.37 -1.70
CA GLY A 116 13.53 -14.31 -2.32
C GLY A 116 14.65 -13.91 -1.35
N GLN A 117 14.33 -13.22 -0.25
CA GLN A 117 15.32 -12.93 0.80
C GLN A 117 15.86 -14.18 1.50
N GLY A 118 15.25 -15.36 1.29
CA GLY A 118 15.85 -16.64 1.65
C GLY A 118 15.83 -16.96 3.14
N HIS A 119 14.77 -16.51 3.85
CA HIS A 119 14.54 -16.83 5.26
C HIS A 119 13.23 -17.60 5.52
N SER A 120 12.45 -17.84 4.47
CA SER A 120 11.13 -18.48 4.53
C SER A 120 11.13 -19.98 4.24
N ALA A 121 12.26 -20.54 3.78
CA ALA A 121 12.45 -21.95 3.45
C ALA A 121 11.42 -22.54 2.46
N VAL A 122 10.91 -21.71 1.55
CA VAL A 122 10.07 -22.17 0.43
C VAL A 122 10.91 -22.87 -0.64
N ASN A 123 10.27 -23.74 -1.43
CA ASN A 123 10.90 -24.28 -2.61
C ASN A 123 11.12 -23.14 -3.64
N PRO A 124 12.27 -23.07 -4.33
CA PRO A 124 12.50 -22.04 -5.36
C PRO A 124 11.39 -21.99 -6.40
N ARG A 125 10.82 -23.14 -6.77
CA ARG A 125 9.71 -23.25 -7.71
C ARG A 125 8.45 -22.50 -7.27
N THR A 126 8.27 -22.33 -5.97
CA THR A 126 7.16 -21.55 -5.41
C THR A 126 7.33 -20.06 -5.71
N VAL A 127 8.55 -19.54 -5.63
CA VAL A 127 8.86 -18.15 -6.00
C VAL A 127 8.77 -17.97 -7.52
N GLU A 128 9.35 -18.88 -8.29
CA GLU A 128 9.23 -18.89 -9.76
C GLU A 128 7.77 -18.86 -10.19
N ARG A 129 6.89 -19.60 -9.52
CA ARG A 129 5.47 -19.65 -9.84
C ARG A 129 4.73 -18.33 -9.58
N LEU A 130 5.10 -17.59 -8.53
CA LEU A 130 4.55 -16.25 -8.30
C LEU A 130 4.97 -15.31 -9.44
N LEU A 131 6.22 -15.41 -9.89
CA LEU A 131 6.74 -14.63 -11.01
C LEU A 131 6.13 -15.05 -12.35
N ASP A 132 5.90 -16.35 -12.58
CA ASP A 132 5.18 -16.89 -13.75
C ASP A 132 3.78 -16.24 -13.88
N PHE A 133 3.05 -16.14 -12.75
CA PHE A 133 1.72 -15.53 -12.72
C PHE A 133 1.77 -14.03 -13.04
N LEU A 134 2.74 -13.32 -12.46
CA LEU A 134 2.97 -11.90 -12.71
C LEU A 134 3.32 -11.65 -14.19
N ASP A 135 4.31 -12.39 -14.71
CA ASP A 135 4.83 -12.30 -16.08
C ASP A 135 3.78 -12.62 -17.15
N SER A 136 3.00 -13.67 -16.93
CA SER A 136 1.98 -14.12 -17.87
C SER A 136 0.65 -13.36 -17.75
N ASP A 137 0.57 -12.40 -16.85
CA ASP A 137 -0.63 -11.63 -16.55
C ASP A 137 -1.81 -12.53 -16.13
N VAL A 138 -1.53 -13.43 -15.19
CA VAL A 138 -2.51 -14.31 -14.53
C VAL A 138 -2.70 -13.80 -13.11
N ILE A 139 -3.78 -13.06 -12.91
CA ILE A 139 -4.02 -12.26 -11.70
C ILE A 139 -5.06 -12.95 -10.82
N PRO A 140 -4.71 -13.39 -9.60
CA PRO A 140 -5.67 -13.94 -8.65
C PRO A 140 -6.82 -12.97 -8.33
N VAL A 141 -8.04 -13.48 -8.23
CA VAL A 141 -9.16 -12.72 -7.69
C VAL A 141 -9.03 -12.69 -6.17
N VAL A 142 -8.83 -11.50 -5.60
CA VAL A 142 -8.58 -11.32 -4.16
C VAL A 142 -9.63 -10.39 -3.56
N PRO A 143 -10.50 -10.86 -2.66
CA PRO A 143 -11.41 -9.98 -1.92
C PRO A 143 -10.65 -9.09 -0.93
N CYS A 144 -11.07 -7.83 -0.79
CA CYS A 144 -10.31 -6.82 -0.03
C CYS A 144 -10.43 -6.92 1.50
N GLN A 145 -11.45 -7.59 2.05
CA GLN A 145 -11.69 -7.68 3.50
C GLN A 145 -11.40 -9.08 4.07
N GLY A 146 -11.08 -9.12 5.37
CA GLY A 146 -10.86 -10.35 6.15
C GLY A 146 -9.50 -10.43 6.83
N SER A 147 -8.58 -9.51 6.53
CA SER A 147 -7.31 -9.39 7.25
C SER A 147 -7.46 -8.61 8.56
N LEU A 148 -6.89 -9.15 9.64
CA LEU A 148 -6.72 -8.46 10.91
C LEU A 148 -5.33 -7.77 11.01
N GLY A 149 -4.42 -8.06 10.08
CA GLY A 149 -3.01 -7.69 10.22
C GLY A 149 -2.34 -8.26 11.47
N ALA A 150 -2.78 -9.45 11.89
CA ALA A 150 -2.37 -10.16 13.11
C ALA A 150 -1.15 -11.06 12.84
N SER A 151 -1.35 -12.09 12.01
CA SER A 151 -0.33 -12.98 11.42
C SER A 151 -0.07 -12.59 9.96
N GLY A 152 -0.09 -11.27 9.68
CA GLY A 152 -0.16 -10.73 8.34
C GLY A 152 -1.57 -10.75 7.73
N ASP A 153 -1.62 -10.64 6.40
CA ASP A 153 -2.84 -10.57 5.58
C ASP A 153 -3.34 -11.96 5.16
N LEU A 154 -3.50 -12.86 6.14
CA LEU A 154 -3.78 -14.28 5.93
C LEU A 154 -4.89 -14.57 4.90
N ALA A 155 -6.06 -13.95 5.05
CA ALA A 155 -7.20 -14.25 4.18
C ALA A 155 -7.03 -13.74 2.74
N PRO A 156 -6.67 -12.46 2.53
CA PRO A 156 -6.31 -11.95 1.19
C PRO A 156 -5.15 -12.72 0.55
N LEU A 157 -4.09 -13.03 1.31
CA LEU A 157 -2.95 -13.78 0.77
C LEU A 157 -3.30 -15.23 0.47
N SER A 158 -4.26 -15.83 1.16
CA SER A 158 -4.75 -17.16 0.82
C SER A 158 -5.43 -17.15 -0.55
N HIS A 159 -6.33 -16.18 -0.80
CA HIS A 159 -6.94 -15.99 -2.12
C HIS A 159 -5.90 -15.70 -3.21
N LEU A 160 -4.83 -14.96 -2.88
CA LEU A 160 -3.70 -14.72 -3.78
C LEU A 160 -3.01 -16.02 -4.24
N VAL A 161 -2.88 -17.02 -3.35
CA VAL A 161 -1.99 -18.18 -3.60
C VAL A 161 -2.70 -19.51 -3.83
N ILE A 162 -3.99 -19.64 -3.53
CA ILE A 162 -4.74 -20.87 -3.88
C ILE A 162 -4.75 -21.17 -5.40
N PRO A 163 -4.64 -20.19 -6.32
CA PRO A 163 -4.48 -20.50 -7.74
C PRO A 163 -3.20 -21.28 -8.07
N LEU A 164 -2.14 -21.13 -7.27
CA LEU A 164 -0.88 -21.85 -7.48
C LEU A 164 -1.04 -23.37 -7.27
N ILE A 165 -1.97 -23.77 -6.42
CA ILE A 165 -2.37 -25.18 -6.18
C ILE A 165 -3.58 -25.59 -7.03
N GLY A 166 -4.04 -24.71 -7.92
CA GLY A 166 -5.09 -24.94 -8.90
C GLY A 166 -6.50 -24.90 -8.34
N GLU A 167 -6.73 -24.06 -7.33
CA GLU A 167 -8.03 -23.75 -6.73
C GLU A 167 -8.28 -22.23 -6.80
N GLY A 168 -9.53 -21.79 -6.65
CA GLY A 168 -9.88 -20.36 -6.73
C GLY A 168 -9.92 -19.83 -8.16
N GLU A 169 -9.97 -18.51 -8.31
CA GLU A 169 -10.21 -17.82 -9.58
C GLU A 169 -9.06 -16.87 -9.93
N VAL A 170 -8.84 -16.70 -11.23
CA VAL A 170 -7.86 -15.78 -11.79
C VAL A 170 -8.46 -15.05 -13.00
N SER A 171 -8.07 -13.80 -13.21
CA SER A 171 -8.20 -13.12 -14.50
C SER A 171 -6.95 -13.37 -15.33
N ILE A 172 -7.13 -13.62 -16.64
CA ILE A 172 -6.02 -13.72 -17.60
C ILE A 172 -6.07 -12.49 -18.49
N ARG A 173 -5.04 -11.65 -18.43
CA ARG A 173 -4.90 -10.44 -19.26
C ARG A 173 -6.11 -9.49 -19.20
N GLY A 174 -6.68 -9.32 -18.01
CA GLY A 174 -7.85 -8.47 -17.77
C GLY A 174 -9.16 -9.05 -18.33
N GLY A 175 -9.20 -10.34 -18.64
CA GLY A 175 -10.44 -11.04 -19.01
C GLY A 175 -11.34 -11.35 -17.81
N GLU A 176 -12.52 -11.90 -18.09
CA GLU A 176 -13.42 -12.40 -17.03
C GLU A 176 -12.73 -13.47 -16.17
N PRO A 177 -13.02 -13.52 -14.85
CA PRO A 177 -12.48 -14.56 -13.98
C PRO A 177 -12.79 -15.97 -14.47
N VAL A 178 -11.76 -16.82 -14.44
CA VAL A 178 -11.87 -18.26 -14.72
C VAL A 178 -11.30 -19.06 -13.55
N HIS A 179 -11.73 -20.32 -13.41
CA HIS A 179 -11.15 -21.19 -12.39
C HIS A 179 -9.66 -21.43 -12.67
N ALA A 180 -8.82 -21.40 -11.62
CA ALA A 180 -7.37 -21.47 -11.74
C ALA A 180 -6.87 -22.72 -12.50
N SER A 181 -7.60 -23.84 -12.44
CA SER A 181 -7.26 -25.05 -13.20
C SER A 181 -7.26 -24.84 -14.72
N GLU A 182 -8.10 -23.93 -15.22
CA GLU A 182 -8.17 -23.60 -16.64
C GLU A 182 -6.93 -22.81 -17.06
N ALA A 183 -6.56 -21.79 -16.28
CA ALA A 183 -5.33 -21.03 -16.47
C ALA A 183 -4.09 -21.95 -16.42
N LEU A 184 -3.98 -22.82 -15.40
CA LEU A 184 -2.86 -23.76 -15.32
C LEU A 184 -2.76 -24.66 -16.56
N LYS A 185 -3.90 -25.10 -17.12
CA LYS A 185 -3.94 -25.91 -18.34
C LYS A 185 -3.53 -25.09 -19.57
N GLU A 186 -4.00 -23.85 -19.69
CA GLU A 186 -3.68 -22.95 -20.80
C GLU A 186 -2.18 -22.70 -20.90
N PHE A 187 -1.52 -22.42 -19.78
CA PHE A 187 -0.08 -22.15 -19.73
C PHE A 187 0.79 -23.42 -19.60
N GLY A 188 0.20 -24.62 -19.68
CA GLY A 188 0.94 -25.89 -19.60
C GLY A 188 1.58 -26.16 -18.23
N TRP A 189 1.06 -25.52 -17.20
CA TRP A 189 1.58 -25.53 -15.86
C TRP A 189 1.01 -26.64 -15.00
N LYS A 190 1.82 -27.17 -14.07
CA LYS A 190 1.38 -28.13 -13.07
C LYS A 190 1.02 -27.41 -11.78
N LYS A 191 -0.01 -27.89 -11.08
CA LYS A 191 -0.33 -27.51 -9.69
C LYS A 191 0.93 -27.64 -8.82
N LEU A 192 1.19 -26.65 -7.97
CA LEU A 192 2.25 -26.76 -6.99
C LEU A 192 1.90 -27.82 -5.94
N LEU A 193 2.89 -28.62 -5.57
CA LEU A 193 2.83 -29.53 -4.43
C LEU A 193 3.65 -28.92 -3.31
N LEU A 194 2.96 -28.41 -2.28
CA LEU A 194 3.60 -27.69 -1.20
C LEU A 194 4.31 -28.65 -0.24
N GLY A 195 5.59 -28.37 0.01
CA GLY A 195 6.40 -29.00 1.04
C GLY A 195 6.14 -28.40 2.43
N PRO A 196 6.81 -28.89 3.49
CA PRO A 196 6.66 -28.36 4.84
C PRO A 196 6.89 -26.84 4.89
N LYS A 197 6.08 -26.11 5.66
CA LYS A 197 6.10 -24.64 5.84
C LYS A 197 5.57 -23.81 4.66
N GLU A 198 5.59 -24.31 3.43
CA GLU A 198 5.38 -23.46 2.24
C GLU A 198 4.00 -22.78 2.21
N GLY A 199 2.94 -23.49 2.62
CA GLY A 199 1.61 -22.91 2.68
C GLY A 199 1.53 -21.74 3.66
N LEU A 200 2.13 -21.90 4.85
CA LEU A 200 2.21 -20.81 5.82
C LEU A 200 3.07 -19.65 5.30
N ALA A 201 4.23 -19.92 4.73
CA ALA A 201 5.14 -18.89 4.21
C ALA A 201 4.49 -18.02 3.11
N LEU A 202 3.61 -18.62 2.31
CA LEU A 202 2.86 -17.90 1.27
C LEU A 202 1.85 -16.91 1.86
N ILE A 203 1.19 -17.26 2.97
CA ILE A 203 0.10 -16.43 3.53
C ILE A 203 0.50 -15.58 4.72
N ASN A 204 1.69 -15.80 5.28
CA ASN A 204 2.23 -15.00 6.37
C ASN A 204 2.96 -13.76 5.84
N GLY A 205 2.56 -12.56 6.30
CA GLY A 205 3.17 -11.29 5.89
C GLY A 205 2.17 -10.19 5.53
N THR A 206 2.67 -8.98 5.26
CA THR A 206 1.89 -7.73 5.20
C THR A 206 1.55 -7.25 3.78
N GLN A 207 1.54 -8.16 2.80
CA GLN A 207 1.56 -7.77 1.38
C GLN A 207 0.30 -7.04 0.88
N LEU A 208 -0.89 -7.25 1.45
CA LEU A 208 -2.08 -6.50 1.03
C LEU A 208 -1.93 -5.03 1.47
N MET A 209 -1.72 -4.82 2.78
CA MET A 209 -1.61 -3.47 3.35
C MET A 209 -0.38 -2.73 2.81
N LEU A 210 0.72 -3.45 2.56
CA LEU A 210 1.93 -2.90 1.95
C LEU A 210 1.69 -2.48 0.51
N SER A 211 1.02 -3.32 -0.31
CA SER A 211 0.77 -2.99 -1.72
C SER A 211 -0.14 -1.78 -1.88
N TYR A 212 -1.22 -1.70 -1.09
CA TYR A 212 -2.05 -0.50 -1.02
C TYR A 212 -1.23 0.72 -0.56
N GLY A 213 -0.41 0.56 0.47
CA GLY A 213 0.44 1.62 0.99
C GLY A 213 1.43 2.17 -0.05
N VAL A 214 2.16 1.30 -0.75
CA VAL A 214 3.09 1.70 -1.84
C VAL A 214 2.34 2.46 -2.92
N ALA A 215 1.22 1.92 -3.42
CA ALA A 215 0.42 2.59 -4.44
C ALA A 215 -0.15 3.94 -3.95
N SER A 216 -0.62 3.99 -2.70
CA SER A 216 -1.09 5.22 -2.06
C SER A 216 0.01 6.27 -1.96
N MET A 217 1.24 5.89 -1.60
CA MET A 217 2.36 6.82 -1.51
C MET A 217 2.67 7.47 -2.86
N LEU A 218 2.70 6.70 -3.95
CA LEU A 218 2.92 7.24 -5.31
C LEU A 218 1.80 8.21 -5.73
N ARG A 219 0.55 7.93 -5.35
CA ARG A 219 -0.57 8.86 -5.59
C ARG A 219 -0.47 10.12 -4.73
N ILE A 220 -0.08 9.98 -3.46
CA ILE A 220 0.07 11.11 -2.53
C ILE A 220 1.17 12.07 -3.00
N ASP A 221 2.28 11.55 -3.52
CA ASP A 221 3.38 12.37 -4.05
C ASP A 221 2.86 13.33 -5.13
N ASN A 222 2.18 12.77 -6.14
CA ASN A 222 1.51 13.54 -7.19
C ASN A 222 0.43 14.49 -6.63
N LEU A 223 -0.38 14.04 -5.69
CA LEU A 223 -1.44 14.85 -5.07
C LEU A 223 -0.86 16.07 -4.33
N MET A 224 0.31 15.95 -3.69
CA MET A 224 0.95 17.06 -2.98
C MET A 224 1.46 18.13 -3.94
N GLU A 225 2.06 17.74 -5.07
CA GLU A 225 2.45 18.68 -6.12
C GLU A 225 1.24 19.44 -6.67
N TRP A 226 0.15 18.70 -7.00
CA TRP A 226 -1.09 19.28 -7.46
C TRP A 226 -1.76 20.17 -6.41
N ALA A 227 -1.73 19.80 -5.13
CA ALA A 227 -2.28 20.61 -4.06
C ALA A 227 -1.58 21.98 -3.97
N ASN A 228 -0.26 22.02 -4.16
CA ASN A 228 0.51 23.28 -4.18
C ASN A 228 0.18 24.12 -5.42
N ALA A 229 0.15 23.50 -6.61
CA ALA A 229 -0.21 24.19 -7.85
C ALA A 229 -1.65 24.77 -7.81
N ILE A 230 -2.63 23.96 -7.40
CA ILE A 230 -4.03 24.38 -7.24
C ILE A 230 -4.15 25.45 -6.15
N GLY A 231 -3.38 25.33 -5.06
CA GLY A 231 -3.28 26.33 -4.01
C GLY A 231 -2.80 27.68 -4.54
N ALA A 232 -1.76 27.67 -5.37
CA ALA A 232 -1.21 28.85 -6.05
C ALA A 232 -2.23 29.49 -7.01
N TRP A 233 -2.84 28.71 -7.92
CA TRP A 233 -3.87 29.23 -8.83
C TRP A 233 -5.11 29.76 -8.10
N SER A 234 -5.47 29.12 -6.99
CA SER A 234 -6.55 29.60 -6.12
C SER A 234 -6.16 30.93 -5.46
N LEU A 235 -4.92 31.08 -5.01
CA LEU A 235 -4.38 32.32 -4.45
C LEU A 235 -4.44 33.45 -5.47
N GLU A 236 -3.99 33.22 -6.71
CA GLU A 236 -4.08 34.18 -7.80
C GLU A 236 -5.54 34.54 -8.12
N SER A 237 -6.41 33.54 -8.20
CA SER A 237 -7.85 33.71 -8.46
C SER A 237 -8.50 34.59 -7.40
N TRP A 238 -8.13 34.39 -6.14
CA TRP A 238 -8.59 35.14 -4.97
C TRP A 238 -7.99 36.55 -4.85
N SER A 239 -6.98 36.87 -5.67
CA SER A 239 -6.14 38.08 -5.50
C SER A 239 -5.48 38.12 -4.11
N GLY A 240 -4.98 36.97 -3.67
CA GLY A 240 -4.32 36.78 -2.38
C GLY A 240 -2.92 37.40 -2.30
N LEU A 241 -2.42 37.57 -1.08
CA LEU A 241 -1.13 38.13 -0.73
C LEU A 241 -0.04 37.08 -0.86
N GLU A 242 1.12 37.51 -1.37
CA GLU A 242 2.33 36.69 -1.48
C GLU A 242 3.14 36.67 -0.17
N SER A 243 3.01 37.70 0.68
CA SER A 243 3.78 37.82 1.92
C SER A 243 3.67 36.62 2.90
N PRO A 244 2.56 35.85 2.98
CA PRO A 244 2.52 34.64 3.79
C PRO A 244 3.44 33.51 3.34
N PHE A 245 3.99 33.61 2.13
CA PHE A 245 4.91 32.65 1.53
C PHE A 245 6.35 33.14 1.59
N ASP A 246 6.67 34.20 2.33
CA ASP A 246 8.02 34.74 2.43
C ASP A 246 8.99 33.74 3.10
N HIS A 247 10.17 33.55 2.50
CA HIS A 247 11.17 32.59 2.99
C HIS A 247 11.57 32.84 4.45
N ASP A 248 11.79 34.10 4.85
CA ASP A 248 12.26 34.41 6.20
C ASP A 248 11.18 34.12 7.26
N LEU A 249 9.89 34.26 6.90
CA LEU A 249 8.77 33.89 7.77
C LEU A 249 8.81 32.39 8.11
N HIS A 250 9.07 31.54 7.13
CA HIS A 250 9.11 30.09 7.35
C HIS A 250 10.42 29.63 7.99
N ARG A 251 11.56 30.24 7.60
CA ARG A 251 12.87 29.96 8.18
C ARG A 251 12.89 30.14 9.70
N VAL A 252 12.26 31.20 10.23
CA VAL A 252 12.22 31.41 11.70
C VAL A 252 11.30 30.43 12.45
N ARG A 253 10.41 29.73 11.74
CA ARG A 253 9.49 28.73 12.33
C ARG A 253 10.11 27.33 12.41
N ASN A 254 11.18 27.05 11.65
CA ASN A 254 11.92 25.78 11.65
C ASN A 254 11.05 24.56 11.31
N GLN A 255 10.20 24.67 10.29
CA GLN A 255 9.40 23.55 9.77
C GLN A 255 9.74 23.40 8.28
N GLU A 256 10.37 22.27 7.92
CA GLU A 256 10.97 22.06 6.60
C GLU A 256 9.90 21.99 5.51
N GLY A 257 8.88 21.14 5.65
CA GLY A 257 7.78 21.07 4.68
C GLY A 257 7.06 22.41 4.49
N ALA A 258 6.98 23.27 5.53
CA ALA A 258 6.42 24.59 5.36
C ALA A 258 7.32 25.56 4.56
N MET A 259 8.64 25.41 4.66
CA MET A 259 9.58 26.17 3.82
C MET A 259 9.49 25.70 2.35
N ASP A 260 9.41 24.39 2.13
CA ASP A 260 9.36 23.78 0.80
C ASP A 260 8.06 24.11 0.07
N VAL A 261 6.91 23.98 0.74
CA VAL A 261 5.62 24.38 0.17
C VAL A 261 5.60 25.88 -0.13
N ALA A 262 6.15 26.72 0.75
CA ALA A 262 6.21 28.15 0.48
C ALA A 262 7.06 28.46 -0.74
N ALA A 263 8.18 27.78 -0.93
CA ALA A 263 9.00 27.88 -2.14
C ALA A 263 8.24 27.44 -3.38
N SER A 264 7.64 26.24 -3.36
CA SER A 264 6.84 25.72 -4.47
C SER A 264 5.71 26.68 -4.89
N VAL A 265 4.96 27.24 -3.93
CA VAL A 265 3.89 28.19 -4.26
C VAL A 265 4.45 29.49 -4.85
N ARG A 266 5.58 30.01 -4.34
CA ARG A 266 6.24 31.18 -4.95
C ARG A 266 6.66 30.91 -6.39
N ASP A 267 7.20 29.73 -6.67
CA ASP A 267 7.62 29.34 -8.01
C ASP A 267 6.41 29.25 -8.97
N TRP A 268 5.28 28.71 -8.51
CA TRP A 268 4.05 28.63 -9.32
C TRP A 268 3.43 29.99 -9.68
N ILE A 269 3.57 30.98 -8.82
CA ILE A 269 3.02 32.34 -9.05
C ILE A 269 4.04 33.31 -9.66
N ASP A 270 5.29 32.89 -9.84
CA ASP A 270 6.32 33.75 -10.40
C ASP A 270 5.91 34.25 -11.80
N GLY A 271 6.22 35.50 -12.09
CA GLY A 271 5.84 36.16 -13.34
C GLY A 271 4.35 36.55 -13.47
N SER A 272 3.47 36.11 -12.58
CA SER A 272 2.02 36.41 -12.67
C SER A 272 1.71 37.91 -12.70
N GLU A 273 1.02 38.35 -13.75
CA GLU A 273 0.53 39.73 -13.85
C GLU A 273 -0.54 40.04 -12.81
N LYS A 274 -1.40 39.06 -12.50
CA LYS A 274 -2.46 39.23 -11.51
C LYS A 274 -1.88 39.41 -10.11
N MET A 275 -0.76 38.75 -9.81
CA MET A 275 -0.09 38.91 -8.53
C MET A 275 0.59 40.28 -8.35
N LYS A 276 0.76 41.07 -9.41
CA LYS A 276 1.26 42.45 -9.34
C LYS A 276 0.17 43.49 -9.05
N SER A 277 -1.10 43.10 -9.04
CA SER A 277 -2.22 44.01 -8.82
C SER A 277 -2.24 44.59 -7.39
N LEU A 278 -2.71 45.84 -7.27
CA LEU A 278 -2.83 46.50 -5.97
C LEU A 278 -3.88 45.80 -5.10
N ARG A 279 -3.52 45.52 -3.85
CA ARG A 279 -4.37 44.85 -2.86
C ARG A 279 -4.65 45.78 -1.70
N THR A 280 -5.89 45.78 -1.21
CA THR A 280 -6.31 46.63 -0.08
C THR A 280 -6.44 45.86 1.23
N GLN A 281 -6.51 44.52 1.16
CA GLN A 281 -6.53 43.69 2.35
C GLN A 281 -5.17 43.68 3.06
N VAL A 282 -5.21 43.53 4.38
CA VAL A 282 -4.01 43.31 5.21
C VAL A 282 -3.70 41.81 5.35
N GLN A 283 -4.72 40.96 5.33
CA GLN A 283 -4.57 39.51 5.47
C GLN A 283 -5.60 38.76 4.62
N ASP A 284 -5.26 37.53 4.27
CA ASP A 284 -6.18 36.57 3.67
C ASP A 284 -6.70 35.54 4.68
N PRO A 285 -7.85 34.88 4.37
CA PRO A 285 -8.33 33.74 5.12
C PRO A 285 -7.28 32.63 5.23
N TYR A 286 -7.38 31.83 6.29
CA TYR A 286 -6.37 30.81 6.59
C TYR A 286 -6.26 29.72 5.51
N SER A 287 -7.34 29.45 4.77
CA SER A 287 -7.30 28.49 3.64
C SER A 287 -6.34 28.89 2.52
N PHE A 288 -5.94 30.16 2.46
CA PHE A 288 -4.89 30.68 1.57
C PHE A 288 -3.61 30.97 2.35
N ARG A 289 -3.74 31.75 3.44
CA ARG A 289 -2.60 32.25 4.21
C ARG A 289 -1.81 31.14 4.92
N CYS A 290 -2.46 30.02 5.22
CA CYS A 290 -1.86 28.90 5.95
C CYS A 290 -1.53 27.70 5.05
N ILE A 291 -1.52 27.87 3.71
CA ILE A 291 -1.12 26.81 2.77
C ILE A 291 0.24 26.19 3.17
N PRO A 292 1.30 26.98 3.42
CA PRO A 292 2.59 26.40 3.79
C PRO A 292 2.53 25.54 5.05
N GLN A 293 1.78 25.97 6.06
CA GLN A 293 1.72 25.26 7.34
C GLN A 293 0.88 23.99 7.26
N VAL A 294 -0.22 23.98 6.50
CA VAL A 294 -1.10 22.82 6.39
C VAL A 294 -0.55 21.81 5.40
N HIS A 295 -0.20 22.25 4.19
CA HIS A 295 0.38 21.34 3.19
C HIS A 295 1.76 20.86 3.64
N GLY A 296 2.56 21.73 4.25
CA GLY A 296 3.89 21.38 4.74
C GLY A 296 3.85 20.33 5.86
N ALA A 297 2.90 20.45 6.79
CA ALA A 297 2.72 19.42 7.82
C ALA A 297 2.30 18.06 7.21
N SER A 298 1.48 18.07 6.16
CA SER A 298 1.14 16.83 5.44
C SER A 298 2.36 16.27 4.70
N PHE A 299 3.18 17.12 4.09
CA PHE A 299 4.42 16.73 3.41
C PHE A 299 5.43 16.09 4.37
N ASP A 300 5.63 16.67 5.56
CA ASP A 300 6.51 16.09 6.59
C ASP A 300 6.05 14.67 6.98
N VAL A 301 4.73 14.45 7.12
CA VAL A 301 4.17 13.10 7.38
C VAL A 301 4.44 12.14 6.23
N PHE A 302 4.35 12.60 4.99
CA PHE A 302 4.64 11.79 3.80
C PHE A 302 6.12 11.36 3.74
N ILE A 303 7.05 12.28 3.99
CA ILE A 303 8.49 11.96 4.02
C ILE A 303 8.81 10.93 5.11
N GLU A 304 8.25 11.08 6.31
CA GLU A 304 8.42 10.10 7.38
C GLU A 304 7.86 8.72 6.99
N ALA A 305 6.68 8.68 6.37
CA ALA A 305 6.04 7.44 5.95
C ALA A 305 6.82 6.71 4.85
N ARG A 306 7.43 7.45 3.92
CA ARG A 306 8.24 6.88 2.83
C ARG A 306 9.33 5.96 3.34
N ASN A 307 10.09 6.42 4.32
CA ASN A 307 11.15 5.62 4.95
C ASN A 307 10.61 4.32 5.55
N LEU A 308 9.43 4.36 6.17
CA LEU A 308 8.81 3.17 6.76
C LEU A 308 8.35 2.17 5.70
N PHE A 309 7.72 2.64 4.61
CA PHE A 309 7.29 1.77 3.52
C PHE A 309 8.48 1.14 2.79
N GLU A 310 9.55 1.89 2.52
CA GLU A 310 10.76 1.33 1.90
C GLU A 310 11.42 0.27 2.81
N ASN A 311 11.43 0.49 4.13
CA ASN A 311 11.89 -0.54 5.07
C ASN A 311 11.04 -1.81 4.98
N GLU A 312 9.72 -1.68 4.92
CA GLU A 312 8.80 -2.82 4.86
C GLU A 312 8.87 -3.56 3.51
N VAL A 313 9.01 -2.84 2.38
CA VAL A 313 9.25 -3.42 1.04
C VAL A 313 10.47 -4.34 1.04
N ASN A 314 11.48 -4.01 1.85
CA ASN A 314 12.72 -4.75 1.96
C ASN A 314 12.79 -5.66 3.19
N ALA A 315 11.68 -5.94 3.87
CA ALA A 315 11.62 -6.78 5.06
C ALA A 315 11.23 -8.25 4.77
N VAL A 316 11.60 -9.15 5.70
CA VAL A 316 11.00 -10.49 5.80
C VAL A 316 9.94 -10.51 6.89
N THR A 317 8.69 -10.57 6.46
CA THR A 317 7.49 -10.52 7.33
C THR A 317 6.88 -11.90 7.59
N ASP A 318 7.60 -12.99 7.34
CA ASP A 318 7.15 -14.38 7.54
C ASP A 318 7.48 -14.88 8.97
N ASN A 319 6.89 -16.01 9.37
CA ASN A 319 7.20 -16.73 10.58
C ASN A 319 6.93 -18.24 10.47
N PRO A 320 7.80 -19.12 11.02
CA PRO A 320 9.10 -18.83 11.63
C PRO A 320 10.17 -18.51 10.58
N LEU A 321 11.21 -17.79 10.98
CA LEU A 321 12.35 -17.49 10.12
C LEU A 321 13.46 -18.52 10.28
N VAL A 322 14.13 -18.81 9.17
CA VAL A 322 15.19 -19.80 9.06
C VAL A 322 16.52 -19.11 8.79
N PHE A 323 17.53 -19.49 9.54
CA PHE A 323 18.87 -18.89 9.54
C PHE A 323 19.90 -20.02 9.41
N PRO A 324 20.19 -20.47 8.17
CA PRO A 324 21.06 -21.62 7.94
C PRO A 324 22.49 -21.41 8.46
N ASP A 325 23.04 -20.21 8.31
CA ASP A 325 24.41 -19.87 8.71
C ASP A 325 24.59 -19.87 10.23
N GLU A 326 23.51 -19.60 10.97
CA GLU A 326 23.47 -19.61 12.43
C GLU A 326 22.91 -20.92 13.03
N ASP A 327 22.65 -21.94 12.21
CA ASP A 327 22.00 -23.22 12.57
C ASP A 327 20.71 -23.05 13.42
N LYS A 328 19.89 -22.02 13.16
CA LYS A 328 18.68 -21.74 13.94
C LYS A 328 17.41 -21.54 13.12
N VAL A 329 16.29 -21.85 13.77
CA VAL A 329 14.93 -21.53 13.31
C VAL A 329 14.27 -20.79 14.45
N VAL A 330 13.72 -19.61 14.18
CA VAL A 330 13.25 -18.68 15.22
C VAL A 330 11.80 -18.32 14.93
N SER A 331 10.94 -18.55 15.91
CA SER A 331 9.58 -18.00 15.90
C SER A 331 9.61 -16.58 16.46
N GLY A 332 9.06 -15.63 15.72
CA GLY A 332 8.91 -14.23 16.08
C GLY A 332 7.55 -13.68 15.65
N GLY A 333 7.46 -12.35 15.52
CA GLY A 333 6.23 -11.63 15.17
C GLY A 333 6.40 -10.63 14.02
N ASN A 334 7.36 -10.86 13.12
CA ASN A 334 7.66 -9.95 11.99
C ASN A 334 6.47 -9.75 11.03
N PHE A 335 5.45 -10.60 11.12
CA PHE A 335 4.22 -10.50 10.35
C PHE A 335 3.25 -9.41 10.84
N HIS A 336 3.50 -8.84 12.03
CA HIS A 336 2.54 -7.96 12.67
C HIS A 336 2.62 -6.56 12.06
N GLY A 337 1.55 -6.15 11.35
CA GLY A 337 1.51 -4.91 10.56
C GLY A 337 1.39 -3.61 11.36
N GLN A 338 1.82 -3.56 12.63
CA GLN A 338 1.64 -2.36 13.48
C GLN A 338 2.36 -1.12 12.93
N PRO A 339 3.61 -1.23 12.44
CA PRO A 339 4.32 -0.07 11.88
C PRO A 339 3.57 0.53 10.69
N LEU A 340 3.05 -0.33 9.80
CA LEU A 340 2.21 0.09 8.68
C LEU A 340 0.91 0.73 9.14
N ALA A 341 0.17 0.08 10.04
CA ALA A 341 -1.14 0.55 10.49
C ALA A 341 -1.09 1.97 11.09
N LEU A 342 -0.16 2.24 12.00
CA LEU A 342 0.01 3.56 12.62
C LEU A 342 0.39 4.63 11.59
N THR A 343 1.26 4.28 10.66
CA THR A 343 1.75 5.19 9.61
C THR A 343 0.63 5.52 8.63
N ILE A 344 -0.13 4.51 8.21
CA ILE A 344 -1.26 4.67 7.29
C ILE A 344 -2.37 5.51 7.92
N ASP A 345 -2.71 5.31 9.20
CA ASP A 345 -3.72 6.15 9.87
C ASP A 345 -3.26 7.62 9.96
N ARG A 346 -1.96 7.85 10.23
CA ARG A 346 -1.39 9.21 10.24
C ARG A 346 -1.39 9.85 8.85
N LEU A 347 -1.04 9.09 7.81
CA LEU A 347 -1.13 9.54 6.41
C LEU A 347 -2.57 9.85 6.01
N THR A 348 -3.53 9.03 6.43
CA THR A 348 -4.96 9.23 6.15
C THR A 348 -5.42 10.60 6.66
N LEU A 349 -4.98 10.99 7.85
CA LEU A 349 -5.25 12.32 8.39
C LEU A 349 -4.53 13.43 7.62
N ALA A 350 -3.27 13.23 7.24
CA ALA A 350 -2.51 14.20 6.45
C ALA A 350 -3.14 14.49 5.08
N VAL A 351 -3.60 13.45 4.37
CA VAL A 351 -4.31 13.58 3.09
C VAL A 351 -5.68 14.24 3.28
N HIS A 352 -6.41 13.89 4.34
CA HIS A 352 -7.67 14.56 4.68
C HIS A 352 -7.50 16.07 4.85
N GLU A 353 -6.44 16.51 5.52
CA GLU A 353 -6.19 17.94 5.75
C GLU A 353 -5.92 18.71 4.45
N LEU A 354 -5.28 18.09 3.44
CA LEU A 354 -5.12 18.68 2.11
C LEU A 354 -6.47 18.91 1.42
N ALA A 355 -7.35 17.90 1.43
CA ALA A 355 -8.70 18.01 0.88
C ALA A 355 -9.54 19.06 1.65
N SER A 356 -9.44 19.03 2.98
CA SER A 356 -10.16 19.94 3.88
C SER A 356 -9.81 21.41 3.60
N ILE A 357 -8.52 21.74 3.49
CA ILE A 357 -8.11 23.12 3.18
C ILE A 357 -8.43 23.51 1.74
N SER A 358 -8.37 22.58 0.78
CA SER A 358 -8.78 22.80 -0.61
C SER A 358 -10.25 23.18 -0.71
N GLU A 359 -11.14 22.41 -0.06
CA GLU A 359 -12.57 22.72 -0.05
C GLU A 359 -12.87 24.08 0.60
N ARG A 360 -12.13 24.48 1.64
CA ARG A 360 -12.27 25.83 2.20
C ARG A 360 -11.89 26.92 1.20
N ARG A 361 -10.90 26.71 0.32
CA ARG A 361 -10.59 27.64 -0.79
C ARG A 361 -11.71 27.67 -1.82
N VAL A 362 -12.24 26.50 -2.21
CA VAL A 362 -13.40 26.37 -3.10
C VAL A 362 -14.56 27.23 -2.56
N PHE A 363 -14.93 27.07 -1.28
CA PHE A 363 -15.97 27.89 -0.64
C PHE A 363 -15.68 29.40 -0.72
N LYS A 364 -14.44 29.82 -0.46
CA LYS A 364 -14.07 31.24 -0.50
C LYS A 364 -14.22 31.82 -1.91
N LEU A 365 -13.71 31.15 -2.93
CA LEU A 365 -13.81 31.61 -4.32
C LEU A 365 -15.27 31.80 -4.77
N MET A 366 -16.18 30.95 -4.30
CA MET A 366 -17.61 31.04 -4.63
C MET A 366 -18.38 32.06 -3.79
N SER A 367 -17.78 32.66 -2.77
CA SER A 367 -18.51 33.47 -1.79
C SER A 367 -19.01 34.83 -2.33
N GLY A 368 -18.71 35.17 -3.58
CA GLY A 368 -19.05 36.48 -4.17
C GLY A 368 -18.31 37.66 -3.55
N THR A 369 -17.15 37.42 -2.94
CA THR A 369 -16.30 38.47 -2.36
C THR A 369 -15.04 38.68 -3.21
N ARG A 370 -14.25 39.71 -2.89
CA ARG A 370 -13.04 40.06 -3.66
C ARG A 370 -13.30 40.27 -5.16
N ASN A 371 -14.42 40.92 -5.49
CA ASN A 371 -14.87 41.20 -6.86
C ASN A 371 -15.12 39.95 -7.72
N LEU A 372 -15.30 38.79 -7.10
CA LEU A 372 -15.79 37.59 -7.79
C LEU A 372 -17.32 37.61 -7.81
N PRO A 373 -17.96 37.14 -8.89
CA PRO A 373 -19.40 36.95 -8.90
C PRO A 373 -19.80 35.86 -7.90
N ALA A 374 -20.99 35.98 -7.30
CA ALA A 374 -21.52 34.97 -6.40
C ALA A 374 -21.58 33.60 -7.10
N PHE A 375 -21.06 32.58 -6.43
CA PHE A 375 -20.91 31.20 -6.96
C PHE A 375 -20.16 31.09 -8.28
N LEU A 376 -19.38 32.12 -8.64
CA LEU A 376 -18.74 32.27 -9.94
C LEU A 376 -19.75 32.19 -11.11
N ALA A 377 -21.01 32.55 -10.85
CA ALA A 377 -22.09 32.47 -11.82
C ALA A 377 -22.10 33.67 -12.77
N LYS A 378 -22.38 33.42 -14.05
CA LYS A 378 -22.82 34.46 -14.98
C LYS A 378 -24.28 34.78 -14.68
N ASP A 379 -24.65 36.06 -14.53
CA ASP A 379 -26.00 36.50 -14.14
C ASP A 379 -26.55 35.79 -12.87
N PRO A 380 -25.93 36.02 -11.68
CA PRO A 380 -26.34 35.38 -10.44
C PRO A 380 -27.82 35.61 -10.11
N GLY A 381 -28.52 34.57 -9.69
CA GLY A 381 -29.95 34.57 -9.41
C GLY A 381 -30.78 33.91 -10.52
N LEU A 382 -30.31 33.96 -11.77
CA LEU A 382 -30.81 33.10 -12.84
C LEU A 382 -30.00 31.80 -12.95
N ASN A 383 -28.68 31.91 -12.80
CA ASN A 383 -27.77 30.77 -12.81
C ASN A 383 -27.21 30.48 -11.42
N SER A 384 -27.02 29.19 -11.11
CA SER A 384 -26.45 28.74 -9.83
C SER A 384 -24.92 28.65 -9.83
N GLY A 385 -24.28 28.78 -11.00
CA GLY A 385 -22.82 28.65 -11.13
C GLY A 385 -22.30 27.34 -10.52
N PHE A 386 -21.25 27.44 -9.70
CA PHE A 386 -20.62 26.30 -9.03
C PHE A 386 -21.22 25.96 -7.66
N MET A 387 -22.37 26.53 -7.30
CA MET A 387 -23.00 26.33 -5.98
C MET A 387 -23.08 24.86 -5.56
N ILE A 388 -23.53 23.98 -6.45
CA ILE A 388 -23.69 22.55 -6.14
C ILE A 388 -22.36 21.78 -6.19
N VAL A 389 -21.37 22.27 -6.95
CA VAL A 389 -20.00 21.71 -6.92
C VAL A 389 -19.41 21.84 -5.52
N GLN A 390 -19.68 22.96 -4.82
CA GLN A 390 -19.31 23.09 -3.41
C GLN A 390 -19.92 21.98 -2.54
N TYR A 391 -21.17 21.60 -2.79
CA TYR A 391 -21.88 20.63 -1.96
C TYR A 391 -21.22 19.26 -2.09
N THR A 392 -20.82 18.90 -3.32
CA THR A 392 -20.06 17.68 -3.57
C THR A 392 -18.73 17.71 -2.80
N ALA A 393 -17.91 18.76 -2.95
CA ALA A 393 -16.63 18.86 -2.25
C ALA A 393 -16.80 18.79 -0.72
N ALA A 394 -17.78 19.52 -0.16
CA ALA A 394 -18.09 19.49 1.26
C ALA A 394 -18.56 18.11 1.74
N SER A 395 -19.32 17.38 0.92
CA SER A 395 -19.77 16.02 1.23
C SER A 395 -18.60 15.04 1.31
N LEU A 396 -17.66 15.10 0.35
CA LEU A 396 -16.47 14.25 0.33
C LEU A 396 -15.58 14.52 1.55
N VAL A 397 -15.25 15.79 1.82
CA VAL A 397 -14.48 16.16 3.01
C VAL A 397 -15.20 15.75 4.30
N SER A 398 -16.53 15.82 4.35
CA SER A 398 -17.29 15.37 5.52
C SER A 398 -17.23 13.86 5.74
N LEU A 399 -17.24 13.05 4.68
CA LEU A 399 -17.10 11.59 4.78
C LEU A 399 -15.69 11.21 5.25
N ASN A 400 -14.65 11.87 4.72
CA ASN A 400 -13.26 11.63 5.11
C ASN A 400 -13.03 11.76 6.63
N LYS A 401 -13.76 12.63 7.34
CA LYS A 401 -13.67 12.76 8.81
C LYS A 401 -13.97 11.47 9.55
N GLN A 402 -14.90 10.65 9.03
CA GLN A 402 -15.18 9.35 9.64
C GLN A 402 -14.08 8.34 9.31
N LEU A 403 -13.59 8.38 8.07
CA LEU A 403 -12.50 7.52 7.59
C LEU A 403 -11.15 7.82 8.27
N THR A 404 -10.98 9.00 8.87
CA THR A 404 -9.76 9.36 9.64
C THR A 404 -9.75 8.81 11.06
N THR A 405 -10.80 8.11 11.51
CA THR A 405 -10.76 7.38 12.80
C THR A 405 -9.71 6.26 12.70
N PRO A 406 -8.71 6.18 13.60
CA PRO A 406 -7.61 5.24 13.45
C PRO A 406 -8.09 3.80 13.57
N SER A 407 -7.75 2.96 12.58
CA SER A 407 -8.03 1.53 12.62
C SER A 407 -7.05 0.83 13.56
N SER A 408 -5.81 1.33 13.65
CA SER A 408 -4.76 0.82 14.51
C SER A 408 -5.03 0.98 16.01
N ALA A 409 -6.08 1.71 16.38
CA ALA A 409 -6.53 1.87 17.76
C ALA A 409 -7.48 0.76 18.20
N ASP A 410 -7.98 -0.06 17.27
CA ASP A 410 -8.86 -1.18 17.54
C ASP A 410 -8.06 -2.49 17.69
N ASN A 411 -8.64 -3.45 18.39
CA ASN A 411 -8.07 -4.78 18.60
C ASN A 411 -9.18 -5.82 18.81
N ALA A 412 -9.03 -7.00 18.22
CA ALA A 412 -9.95 -8.11 18.40
C ALA A 412 -9.17 -9.40 18.65
N ASP A 413 -9.39 -10.00 19.83
CA ASP A 413 -8.81 -11.31 20.19
C ASP A 413 -9.36 -12.41 19.25
N SER A 414 -8.44 -13.12 18.59
CA SER A 414 -8.75 -14.25 17.71
C SER A 414 -7.98 -15.51 18.10
N SER A 415 -8.36 -16.63 17.48
CA SER A 415 -7.67 -17.91 17.68
C SER A 415 -7.63 -18.37 19.15
N ASN A 416 -8.69 -18.05 19.92
CA ASN A 416 -8.86 -18.44 21.33
C ASN A 416 -7.74 -17.90 22.24
N GLY A 417 -7.46 -16.60 22.18
CA GLY A 417 -6.46 -15.93 23.02
C GLY A 417 -5.02 -16.07 22.55
N GLN A 418 -4.80 -16.72 21.40
CA GLN A 418 -3.45 -16.90 20.85
C GLN A 418 -3.02 -15.73 19.95
N GLU A 419 -3.97 -15.10 19.28
CA GLU A 419 -3.80 -13.88 18.49
C GLU A 419 -4.56 -12.76 19.20
N ASP A 420 -4.01 -12.35 20.35
CA ASP A 420 -4.65 -11.45 21.31
C ASP A 420 -4.39 -9.96 21.03
N HIS A 421 -3.47 -9.66 20.11
CA HIS A 421 -3.18 -8.32 19.62
C HIS A 421 -3.00 -8.31 18.10
N VAL A 422 -3.67 -7.37 17.43
CA VAL A 422 -3.68 -7.24 15.96
C VAL A 422 -3.55 -5.77 15.55
N SER A 423 -3.12 -5.51 14.31
CA SER A 423 -2.86 -4.13 13.85
C SER A 423 -4.02 -3.44 13.14
N MET A 424 -4.96 -4.20 12.59
CA MET A 424 -5.99 -3.71 11.67
C MET A 424 -5.42 -2.92 10.47
N GLY A 425 -4.17 -3.19 10.08
CA GLY A 425 -3.47 -2.45 9.02
C GLY A 425 -4.12 -2.53 7.64
N ALA A 426 -4.78 -3.64 7.31
CA ALA A 426 -5.54 -3.77 6.06
C ALA A 426 -6.74 -2.79 6.01
N ASN A 427 -7.46 -2.62 7.12
CA ASN A 427 -8.55 -1.64 7.20
C ASN A 427 -8.00 -0.20 7.10
N ALA A 428 -6.84 0.07 7.72
CA ALA A 428 -6.15 1.34 7.56
C ALA A 428 -5.86 1.63 6.07
N ALA A 429 -5.32 0.64 5.36
CA ALA A 429 -4.94 0.77 3.95
C ALA A 429 -6.15 1.06 3.04
N LEU A 430 -7.26 0.35 3.23
CA LEU A 430 -8.49 0.56 2.45
C LEU A 430 -9.09 1.96 2.70
N LYS A 431 -9.09 2.44 3.95
CA LYS A 431 -9.54 3.81 4.26
C LYS A 431 -8.65 4.86 3.60
N LEU A 432 -7.32 4.70 3.67
CA LEU A 432 -6.39 5.63 3.03
C LEU A 432 -6.65 5.69 1.53
N TRP A 433 -6.82 4.54 0.89
CA TRP A 433 -7.14 4.44 -0.53
C TRP A 433 -8.38 5.27 -0.90
N GLN A 434 -9.47 5.11 -0.12
CA GLN A 434 -10.71 5.85 -0.34
C GLN A 434 -10.58 7.36 -0.03
N VAL A 435 -9.77 7.74 0.97
CA VAL A 435 -9.53 9.15 1.31
C VAL A 435 -8.72 9.85 0.22
N ILE A 436 -7.75 9.18 -0.40
CA ILE A 436 -6.99 9.71 -1.54
C ILE A 436 -7.91 9.94 -2.74
N GLU A 437 -8.74 8.96 -3.11
CA GLU A 437 -9.72 9.12 -4.20
C GLU A 437 -10.63 10.34 -3.98
N GLN A 438 -11.09 10.54 -2.74
CA GLN A 438 -11.91 11.70 -2.40
C GLN A 438 -11.11 13.01 -2.41
N ALA A 439 -9.84 12.99 -1.98
CA ALA A 439 -8.98 14.17 -1.98
C ALA A 439 -8.62 14.63 -3.39
N GLU A 440 -8.38 13.70 -4.33
CA GLU A 440 -8.14 14.02 -5.75
C GLU A 440 -9.35 14.66 -6.43
N GLN A 441 -10.58 14.36 -5.98
CA GLN A 441 -11.81 14.95 -6.50
C GLN A 441 -12.11 16.36 -5.94
N VAL A 442 -11.50 16.74 -4.81
CA VAL A 442 -11.74 18.00 -4.07
C VAL A 442 -10.75 19.08 -4.48
#